data_AF-A0A7C5J6R4-F1
#
_entry.id   AF-A0A7C5J6R4-F1
#
_cell.length_a   1.000
_cell.length_b   1.000
_cell.length_c   1.000
_cell.angle_alpha   90.00
_cell.angle_beta   90.00
_cell.angle_gamma   90.00
#
_symmetry.space_group_name_H-M   'P 1'
#
loop_
_entity.id
_entity.type
_entity.pdbx_description
1 polymer ?
#
loop_
_entity_poly.entity_id
_entity_poly.type
_entity_poly.pdbx_seq_one_letter_code
_entity_poly.pdbx_strand_id
1 'polypeptide(L)'
;MTRHLSEDLQQFWPATPKNEMAEANLVLHLGAVLRARRFRVFAEVPLVGERTAHIDLLAFNDELAIAVEANRLFNTDKADEMASDFERVMDGQLPTYEGSQRIPNTARLVGLIVASTWQTSIRDWWLAEDQRIAPGVGAGWGRLSDALDAADGDVGVLQIQDDPDGSRTQWLLYAWKERTMPFTPTPPPPPPMSR
;
A
#
# COMPACT_ATOMS: atom_id res chain seq x y z
N MET A 1 4.03 21.93 -7.83
CA MET A 1 2.75 21.58 -7.19
C MET A 1 2.44 20.15 -7.56
N THR A 2 2.17 19.29 -6.58
CA THR A 2 1.65 17.95 -6.85
C THR A 2 0.13 18.07 -6.90
N ARG A 3 -0.48 17.66 -8.01
CA ARG A 3 -1.94 17.62 -8.14
C ARG A 3 -2.52 16.45 -7.34
N HIS A 4 -3.75 16.57 -6.88
CA HIS A 4 -4.45 15.50 -6.20
C HIS A 4 -4.95 14.47 -7.22
N LEU A 5 -4.96 13.19 -6.85
CA LEU A 5 -5.49 12.11 -7.70
C LEU A 5 -6.90 12.43 -8.23
N SER A 6 -7.78 12.96 -7.38
CA SER A 6 -9.13 13.36 -7.77
C SER A 6 -9.17 14.44 -8.86
N GLU A 7 -8.23 15.39 -8.86
CA GLU A 7 -8.15 16.44 -9.88
C GLU A 7 -7.71 15.87 -11.24
N ASP A 8 -6.82 14.89 -11.22
CA ASP A 8 -6.35 14.23 -12.44
C ASP A 8 -7.42 13.26 -12.98
N LEU A 9 -8.16 12.56 -12.12
CA LEU A 9 -9.28 11.70 -12.51
C LEU A 9 -10.45 12.47 -13.14
N GLN A 10 -10.69 13.71 -12.69
CA GLN A 10 -11.65 14.61 -13.34
C GLN A 10 -11.22 15.01 -14.75
N GLN A 11 -9.90 15.12 -15.00
CA GLN A 11 -9.37 15.47 -16.32
C GLN A 11 -9.29 14.27 -17.25
N PHE A 12 -8.94 13.10 -16.73
CA PHE A 12 -8.82 11.87 -17.49
C PHE A 12 -9.15 10.66 -16.60
N TRP A 13 -10.20 9.93 -16.99
CA TRP A 13 -10.56 8.67 -16.35
C TRP A 13 -9.83 7.51 -17.03
N PRO A 14 -8.82 6.88 -16.40
CA PRO A 14 -7.96 5.87 -17.03
C PRO A 14 -8.59 4.47 -17.01
N ALA A 15 -9.91 4.39 -17.17
CA ALA A 15 -10.65 3.14 -17.24
C ALA A 15 -11.83 3.24 -18.22
N THR A 16 -12.31 2.10 -18.70
CA THR A 16 -13.55 2.07 -19.50
C THR A 16 -14.77 2.26 -18.59
N PRO A 17 -15.93 2.66 -19.13
CA PRO A 17 -17.18 2.64 -18.37
C PRO A 17 -17.39 1.28 -17.70
N LYS A 18 -17.74 1.27 -16.41
CA LYS A 18 -17.91 0.08 -15.56
C LYS A 18 -16.64 -0.67 -15.18
N ASN A 19 -15.46 -0.13 -15.46
CA ASN A 19 -14.20 -0.64 -14.92
C ASN A 19 -13.62 0.32 -13.89
N GLU A 20 -13.03 -0.27 -12.87
CA GLU A 20 -12.19 0.41 -11.89
C GLU A 20 -10.87 0.85 -12.52
N MET A 21 -10.30 1.91 -11.96
CA MET A 21 -8.92 2.28 -12.24
C MET A 21 -7.97 1.14 -11.86
N ALA A 22 -6.98 0.86 -12.72
CA ALA A 22 -5.94 -0.13 -12.43
C ALA A 22 -5.06 0.28 -11.23
N GLU A 23 -4.63 -0.70 -10.45
CA GLU A 23 -3.78 -0.54 -9.25
C GLU A 23 -2.50 0.25 -9.53
N ALA A 24 -1.89 0.01 -10.69
CA ALA A 24 -0.71 0.74 -11.16
C ALA A 24 -0.91 2.28 -11.20
N ASN A 25 -2.13 2.77 -11.43
CA ASN A 25 -2.38 4.21 -11.35
C ASN A 25 -2.38 4.72 -9.90
N LEU A 26 -2.91 3.95 -8.94
CA LEU A 26 -2.81 4.28 -7.51
C LEU A 26 -1.34 4.40 -7.10
N VAL A 27 -0.54 3.40 -7.48
CA VAL A 27 0.91 3.35 -7.23
C VAL A 27 1.63 4.55 -7.84
N LEU A 28 1.32 4.89 -9.10
CA LEU A 28 1.92 6.02 -9.80
C LEU A 28 1.64 7.35 -9.09
N HIS A 29 0.38 7.61 -8.74
CA HIS A 29 -0.01 8.87 -8.09
C HIS A 29 0.55 8.96 -6.66
N LEU A 30 0.51 7.88 -5.89
CA LEU A 30 1.10 7.85 -4.55
C LEU A 30 2.62 8.04 -4.61
N GLY A 31 3.30 7.36 -5.53
CA GLY A 31 4.73 7.53 -5.77
C GLY A 31 5.11 8.96 -6.14
N ALA A 32 4.30 9.65 -6.94
CA ALA A 32 4.51 11.07 -7.27
C ALA A 32 4.40 11.97 -6.03
N VAL A 33 3.40 11.74 -5.16
CA VAL A 33 3.23 12.48 -3.90
C VAL A 33 4.41 12.25 -2.96
N LEU A 34 4.83 10.99 -2.78
CA LEU A 34 5.96 10.64 -1.92
C LEU A 34 7.27 11.22 -2.45
N ARG A 35 7.50 11.16 -3.76
CA ARG A 35 8.67 11.77 -4.40
C ARG A 35 8.71 13.29 -4.21
N ALA A 36 7.57 13.97 -4.30
CA ALA A 36 7.47 15.40 -4.01
C ALA A 36 7.81 15.74 -2.53
N ARG A 37 7.63 14.77 -1.63
CA ARG A 37 8.04 14.83 -0.22
C ARG A 37 9.46 14.29 0.04
N ARG A 38 10.30 14.23 -1.00
CA ARG A 38 11.71 13.82 -0.95
C ARG A 38 11.95 12.36 -0.56
N PHE A 39 10.96 11.49 -0.74
CA PHE A 39 11.21 10.05 -0.71
C PHE A 39 11.91 9.62 -2.01
N ARG A 40 12.82 8.64 -1.89
CA ARG A 40 13.24 7.79 -3.00
C ARG A 40 12.14 6.76 -3.21
N VAL A 41 11.74 6.50 -4.46
CA VAL A 41 10.57 5.69 -4.78
C VAL A 41 10.94 4.66 -5.84
N PHE A 42 10.57 3.40 -5.61
CA PHE A 42 10.78 2.27 -6.49
C PHE A 42 9.46 1.49 -6.61
N ALA A 43 9.08 1.13 -7.83
CA ALA A 43 7.91 0.28 -8.08
C ALA A 43 8.33 -1.18 -8.23
N GLU A 44 7.40 -2.10 -7.96
CA GLU A 44 7.56 -3.55 -8.18
C GLU A 44 8.85 -4.12 -7.56
N VAL A 45 9.10 -3.78 -6.30
CA VAL A 45 10.34 -4.16 -5.62
C VAL A 45 10.27 -5.64 -5.22
N PRO A 46 11.12 -6.52 -5.78
CA PRO A 46 11.05 -7.96 -5.53
C PRO A 46 11.34 -8.31 -4.06
N LEU A 47 10.67 -9.34 -3.56
CA LEU A 47 10.91 -9.91 -2.22
C LEU A 47 12.06 -10.93 -2.24
N VAL A 48 12.84 -10.97 -1.16
CA VAL A 48 13.97 -11.92 -1.05
C VAL A 48 13.45 -13.34 -0.89
N GLY A 49 13.96 -14.26 -1.69
CA GLY A 49 13.58 -15.67 -1.63
C GLY A 49 12.30 -16.00 -2.40
N GLU A 50 11.60 -14.99 -2.94
CA GLU A 50 10.38 -15.17 -3.72
C GLU A 50 10.63 -14.79 -5.18
N ARG A 51 10.30 -15.69 -6.12
CA ARG A 51 10.56 -15.46 -7.55
C ARG A 51 9.57 -14.51 -8.22
N THR A 52 8.37 -14.42 -7.67
CA THR A 52 7.23 -13.73 -8.31
C THR A 52 6.62 -12.66 -7.43
N ALA A 53 6.90 -12.67 -6.12
CA ALA A 53 6.37 -11.68 -5.21
C ALA A 53 7.21 -10.41 -5.21
N HIS A 54 6.51 -9.30 -5.11
CA HIS A 54 7.07 -7.96 -5.06
C HIS A 54 6.17 -7.08 -4.19
N ILE A 55 6.73 -5.94 -3.79
CA ILE A 55 6.00 -4.82 -3.21
C ILE A 55 5.70 -3.85 -4.32
N ASP A 56 4.44 -3.48 -4.51
CA ASP A 56 4.02 -2.56 -5.58
C ASP A 56 4.78 -1.23 -5.53
N LEU A 57 4.99 -0.68 -4.33
CA LEU A 57 5.76 0.55 -4.12
C LEU A 57 6.60 0.48 -2.85
N LEU A 58 7.90 0.72 -2.97
CA LEU A 58 8.77 1.05 -1.84
C LEU A 58 9.18 2.52 -1.93
N ALA A 59 8.88 3.27 -0.88
CA ALA A 59 9.32 4.65 -0.73
C ALA A 59 10.14 4.82 0.56
N PHE A 60 11.29 5.48 0.51
CA PHE A 60 12.06 5.74 1.73
C PHE A 60 12.88 7.03 1.71
N ASN A 61 13.04 7.63 2.89
CA ASN A 61 14.02 8.69 3.16
C ASN A 61 14.97 8.21 4.27
N ASP A 62 15.59 9.10 5.03
CA ASP A 62 16.54 8.71 6.10
C ASP A 62 15.83 8.41 7.44
N GLU A 63 14.53 8.67 7.54
CA GLU A 63 13.73 8.50 8.76
C GLU A 63 12.73 7.35 8.64
N LEU A 64 12.09 7.22 7.48
CA LEU A 64 10.94 6.37 7.25
C LEU A 64 11.06 5.62 5.92
N ALA A 65 10.80 4.32 5.97
CA ALA A 65 10.45 3.50 4.83
C ALA A 65 8.94 3.23 4.81
N ILE A 66 8.34 3.21 3.63
CA ILE A 66 6.92 2.92 3.38
C ILE A 66 6.87 1.85 2.30
N ALA A 67 6.40 0.66 2.65
CA ALA A 67 6.08 -0.39 1.71
C ALA A 67 4.57 -0.38 1.44
N VAL A 68 4.18 -0.32 0.18
CA VAL A 68 2.79 -0.20 -0.23
C VAL A 68 2.39 -1.35 -1.12
N GLU A 69 1.20 -1.90 -0.89
CA GLU A 69 0.49 -2.72 -1.88
C GLU A 69 -0.81 -2.02 -2.25
N ALA A 70 -1.08 -2.01 -3.56
CA ALA A 70 -2.25 -1.41 -4.15
C ALA A 70 -3.15 -2.50 -4.70
N ASN A 71 -4.42 -2.50 -4.29
CA ASN A 71 -5.36 -3.53 -4.70
C ASN A 71 -6.71 -2.95 -5.17
N ARG A 72 -7.54 -3.81 -5.75
CA ARG A 72 -8.97 -3.57 -5.99
C ARG A 72 -9.80 -4.47 -5.11
N LEU A 73 -10.75 -3.89 -4.38
CA LEU A 73 -11.60 -4.62 -3.44
C LEU A 73 -13.05 -4.61 -3.90
N PHE A 74 -13.50 -5.73 -4.47
CA PHE A 74 -14.85 -5.86 -5.00
C PHE A 74 -15.52 -7.23 -4.73
N ASN A 75 -14.79 -8.21 -4.21
CA ASN A 75 -15.33 -9.53 -3.89
C ASN A 75 -14.50 -10.24 -2.79
N THR A 76 -14.94 -11.43 -2.38
CA THR A 76 -14.27 -12.19 -1.31
C THR A 76 -12.89 -12.72 -1.67
N ASP A 77 -12.63 -13.04 -2.93
CA ASP A 77 -11.32 -13.54 -3.36
C ASP A 77 -10.28 -12.42 -3.23
N LYS A 78 -10.65 -11.20 -3.64
CA LYS A 78 -9.83 -10.01 -3.45
C LYS A 78 -9.63 -9.62 -1.99
N ALA A 79 -10.62 -9.88 -1.14
CA ALA A 79 -10.43 -9.70 0.29
C ALA A 79 -9.37 -10.68 0.85
N ASP A 80 -9.39 -11.94 0.41
CA ASP A 80 -8.41 -12.95 0.82
C ASP A 80 -6.99 -12.63 0.34
N GLU A 81 -6.85 -12.24 -0.94
CA GLU A 81 -5.58 -11.78 -1.52
C GLU A 81 -5.03 -10.58 -0.73
N MET A 82 -5.88 -9.59 -0.44
CA MET A 82 -5.49 -8.39 0.31
C MET A 82 -5.11 -8.70 1.75
N ALA A 83 -5.76 -9.66 2.41
CA ALA A 83 -5.38 -10.09 3.75
C ALA A 83 -3.96 -10.67 3.75
N SER A 84 -3.65 -11.52 2.76
CA SER A 84 -2.30 -12.08 2.58
C SER A 84 -1.27 -11.02 2.22
N ASP A 85 -1.63 -10.02 1.39
CA ASP A 85 -0.75 -8.89 1.09
C ASP A 85 -0.49 -8.03 2.34
N PHE A 86 -1.51 -7.78 3.15
CA PHE A 86 -1.39 -7.06 4.41
C PHE A 86 -0.42 -7.79 5.34
N GLU A 87 -0.67 -9.07 5.61
CA GLU A 87 0.23 -9.93 6.42
C GLU A 87 1.67 -9.87 5.90
N ARG A 88 1.87 -10.04 4.59
CA ARG A 88 3.20 -10.05 3.94
C ARG A 88 3.96 -8.73 4.10
N VAL A 89 3.27 -7.61 3.87
CA VAL A 89 3.86 -6.27 4.05
C VAL A 89 4.19 -6.02 5.52
N MET A 90 3.32 -6.44 6.44
CA MET A 90 3.48 -6.22 7.87
C MET A 90 4.55 -7.11 8.50
N ASP A 91 4.70 -8.35 8.02
CA ASP A 91 5.76 -9.27 8.46
C ASP A 91 7.13 -8.84 7.94
N GLY A 92 7.16 -7.97 6.93
CA GLY A 92 8.28 -7.05 6.71
C GLY A 92 9.55 -7.74 6.22
N GLN A 93 9.42 -8.73 5.35
CA GLN A 93 10.56 -9.20 4.55
C GLN A 93 10.90 -8.19 3.45
N LEU A 94 11.18 -6.93 3.81
CA LEU A 94 11.75 -6.01 2.85
C LEU A 94 13.06 -6.58 2.33
N PRO A 95 13.35 -6.43 1.03
CA PRO A 95 14.57 -6.97 0.46
C PRO A 95 15.79 -6.31 1.10
N THR A 96 16.46 -7.06 1.97
CA THR A 96 17.85 -6.80 2.35
C THR A 96 18.72 -7.68 1.48
N TYR A 97 19.08 -7.23 0.29
CA TYR A 97 20.07 -7.97 -0.49
C TYR A 97 21.43 -7.87 0.20
N GLU A 98 22.06 -9.01 0.44
CA GLU A 98 23.50 -9.05 0.71
C GLU A 98 24.25 -8.39 -0.46
N GLY A 99 24.89 -7.25 -0.19
CA GLY A 99 25.69 -6.52 -1.18
C GLY A 99 24.99 -5.37 -1.90
N SER A 100 23.65 -5.21 -1.80
CA SER A 100 23.01 -3.94 -2.15
C SER A 100 23.16 -2.96 -0.99
N GLN A 101 23.22 -1.65 -1.27
CA GLN A 101 23.08 -0.66 -0.20
C GLN A 101 21.74 -0.93 0.49
N ARG A 102 21.80 -1.40 1.73
CA ARG A 102 20.62 -1.57 2.61
C ARG A 102 19.73 -0.34 2.47
N ILE A 103 18.41 -0.51 2.53
CA ILE A 103 17.49 0.62 2.75
C ILE A 103 18.12 1.45 3.90
N PRO A 104 18.56 2.69 3.64
CA PRO A 104 19.48 3.40 4.52
C PRO A 104 18.86 3.56 5.89
N ASN A 105 19.42 2.92 6.93
CA ASN A 105 19.10 3.02 8.36
C ASN A 105 17.78 3.72 8.72
N THR A 106 16.65 3.33 8.12
CA THR A 106 15.36 3.93 8.43
C THR A 106 14.94 3.36 9.77
N ALA A 107 14.80 4.24 10.76
CA ALA A 107 14.40 3.83 12.10
C ALA A 107 12.99 3.20 12.12
N ARG A 108 12.16 3.56 11.15
CA ARG A 108 10.75 3.19 11.07
C ARG A 108 10.41 2.62 9.70
N LEU A 109 9.58 1.58 9.71
CA LEU A 109 8.93 1.01 8.54
C LEU A 109 7.42 1.13 8.71
N VAL A 110 6.73 1.66 7.72
CA VAL A 110 5.28 1.60 7.61
C VAL A 110 4.91 0.66 6.48
N GLY A 111 4.07 -0.33 6.78
CA GLY A 111 3.32 -1.04 5.78
C GLY A 111 2.01 -0.30 5.51
N LEU A 112 1.69 -0.07 4.24
CA LEU A 112 0.48 0.63 3.82
C LEU A 112 -0.26 -0.23 2.79
N ILE A 113 -1.51 -0.59 3.07
CA ILE A 113 -2.40 -1.10 2.03
C ILE A 113 -3.25 0.07 1.54
N VAL A 114 -3.33 0.21 0.22
CA VAL A 114 -4.32 1.07 -0.44
C VAL A 114 -5.18 0.22 -1.35
N ALA A 115 -6.48 0.45 -1.33
CA ALA A 115 -7.40 -0.29 -2.17
C ALA A 115 -8.42 0.63 -2.81
N SER A 116 -8.81 0.38 -4.05
CA SER A 116 -9.97 1.06 -4.63
C SER A 116 -11.21 0.18 -4.62
N THR A 117 -12.37 0.81 -4.46
CA THR A 117 -13.68 0.17 -4.61
C THR A 117 -14.72 1.15 -5.20
N TRP A 118 -15.61 0.65 -6.06
CA TRP A 118 -16.85 1.34 -6.46
C TRP A 118 -18.07 0.92 -5.62
N GLN A 119 -17.92 0.00 -4.65
CA GLN A 119 -19.03 -0.54 -3.89
C GLN A 119 -19.20 0.16 -2.54
N THR A 120 -20.32 0.87 -2.39
CA THR A 120 -20.70 1.54 -1.15
C THR A 120 -20.76 0.59 0.05
N SER A 121 -21.21 -0.65 -0.17
CA SER A 121 -21.25 -1.68 0.87
C SER A 121 -19.86 -2.07 1.38
N ILE A 122 -18.86 -2.15 0.49
CA ILE A 122 -17.47 -2.45 0.86
C ILE A 122 -16.86 -1.26 1.60
N ARG A 123 -17.11 -0.03 1.13
CA ARG A 123 -16.72 1.20 1.83
C ARG A 123 -17.27 1.23 3.26
N ASP A 124 -18.57 0.98 3.42
CA ASP A 124 -19.23 1.01 4.72
C ASP A 124 -18.71 -0.09 5.64
N TRP A 125 -18.51 -1.29 5.10
CA TRP A 125 -17.88 -2.38 5.83
C TRP A 125 -16.45 -2.04 6.29
N TRP A 126 -15.64 -1.41 5.44
CA TRP A 126 -14.26 -1.02 5.78
C TRP A 126 -14.19 -0.10 7.00
N LEU A 127 -15.15 0.84 7.12
CA LEU A 127 -15.22 1.81 8.22
C LEU A 127 -15.91 1.26 9.48
N ALA A 128 -16.66 0.16 9.39
CA ALA A 128 -17.47 -0.36 10.48
C ALA A 128 -16.66 -1.23 11.46
N GLU A 129 -15.66 -0.66 12.13
CA GLU A 129 -14.73 -1.32 13.06
C GLU A 129 -15.43 -2.31 14.02
N ASP A 130 -16.47 -1.87 14.72
CA ASP A 130 -17.19 -2.68 15.72
C ASP A 130 -18.14 -3.74 15.12
N GLN A 131 -18.33 -3.74 13.80
CA GLN A 131 -19.34 -4.52 13.09
C GLN A 131 -18.84 -5.10 11.77
N ARG A 132 -17.52 -5.36 11.62
CA ARG A 132 -16.94 -5.97 10.41
C ARG A 132 -17.34 -7.44 10.24
N ILE A 133 -18.62 -7.67 9.98
CA ILE A 133 -19.21 -8.90 9.45
C ILE A 133 -20.34 -8.46 8.49
N ALA A 134 -20.34 -8.60 7.14
CA ALA A 134 -19.38 -9.05 6.11
C ALA A 134 -19.88 -8.55 4.71
N PRO A 135 -19.05 -8.43 3.65
CA PRO A 135 -19.55 -8.44 2.26
C PRO A 135 -19.67 -9.88 1.69
N GLY A 136 -20.47 -10.73 2.34
CA GLY A 136 -21.09 -11.90 1.69
C GLY A 136 -20.57 -13.31 1.98
N VAL A 137 -19.81 -13.49 3.07
CA VAL A 137 -19.55 -14.80 3.74
C VAL A 137 -18.64 -15.80 3.00
N GLY A 138 -17.59 -15.29 2.35
CA GLY A 138 -16.38 -16.09 2.11
C GLY A 138 -15.35 -15.85 3.23
N ALA A 139 -14.47 -16.83 3.49
CA ALA A 139 -13.46 -16.75 4.55
C ALA A 139 -12.51 -15.54 4.40
N GLY A 140 -12.32 -15.03 3.18
CA GLY A 140 -11.44 -13.91 2.88
C GLY A 140 -11.84 -12.60 3.58
N TRP A 141 -13.13 -12.32 3.75
CA TRP A 141 -13.57 -11.11 4.47
C TRP A 141 -13.24 -11.16 5.96
N GLY A 142 -13.35 -12.35 6.57
CA GLY A 142 -12.94 -12.56 7.96
C GLY A 142 -11.44 -12.35 8.13
N ARG A 143 -10.64 -12.98 7.26
CA ARG A 143 -9.18 -12.79 7.25
C ARG A 143 -8.76 -11.34 7.05
N LEU A 144 -9.42 -10.62 6.14
CA LEU A 144 -9.13 -9.20 5.95
C LEU A 144 -9.52 -8.37 7.17
N SER A 145 -10.66 -8.68 7.82
CA SER A 145 -11.03 -8.03 9.09
C SER A 145 -9.96 -8.25 10.16
N ASP A 146 -9.55 -9.50 10.38
CA ASP A 146 -8.53 -9.84 11.37
C ASP A 146 -7.20 -9.11 11.08
N ALA A 147 -6.81 -9.02 9.80
CA ALA A 147 -5.61 -8.28 9.37
C ALA A 147 -5.73 -6.77 9.63
N LEU A 148 -6.89 -6.17 9.35
CA LEU A 148 -7.15 -4.75 9.61
C LEU A 148 -7.21 -4.45 11.11
N ASP A 149 -7.77 -5.34 11.92
CA ASP A 149 -7.83 -5.21 13.38
C ASP A 149 -6.44 -5.36 14.01
N ALA A 150 -5.52 -6.04 13.33
CA ALA A 150 -4.11 -6.12 13.70
C ALA A 150 -3.27 -4.91 13.21
N ALA A 151 -3.88 -3.94 12.51
CA ALA A 151 -3.23 -2.69 12.16
C ALA A 151 -3.07 -1.81 13.42
N ASP A 152 -1.87 -1.28 13.65
CA ASP A 152 -1.63 -0.35 14.77
C ASP A 152 -1.96 1.12 14.40
N GLY A 153 -2.28 1.38 13.13
CA GLY A 153 -2.53 2.71 12.58
C GLY A 153 -3.96 2.95 12.13
N ASP A 154 -4.17 4.06 11.42
CA ASP A 154 -5.51 4.44 10.94
C ASP A 154 -6.00 3.54 9.81
N VAL A 155 -7.28 3.19 9.90
CA VAL A 155 -8.08 2.65 8.80
C VAL A 155 -9.02 3.74 8.32
N GLY A 156 -9.02 4.05 7.01
CA GLY A 156 -9.81 5.16 6.50
C GLY A 156 -10.19 5.05 5.04
N VAL A 157 -10.94 6.06 4.59
CA VAL A 157 -11.51 6.15 3.24
C VAL A 157 -11.40 7.57 2.71
N LEU A 158 -11.06 7.69 1.43
CA LEU A 158 -11.11 8.94 0.67
C LEU A 158 -11.99 8.73 -0.57
N GLN A 159 -12.94 9.63 -0.83
CA GLN A 159 -13.64 9.64 -2.11
C GLN A 159 -12.73 10.29 -3.17
N ILE A 160 -12.42 9.57 -4.24
CA ILE A 160 -11.46 10.01 -5.26
C ILE A 160 -12.12 10.37 -6.59
N GLN A 161 -13.32 9.86 -6.85
CA GLN A 161 -14.14 10.26 -7.99
C GLN A 161 -15.62 10.24 -7.56
N ASP A 162 -16.38 11.21 -8.07
CA ASP A 162 -17.82 11.26 -7.90
C ASP A 162 -18.47 11.93 -9.12
N ASP A 163 -19.12 11.12 -9.95
CA ASP A 163 -19.91 11.66 -11.06
C ASP A 163 -21.33 11.96 -10.53
N PRO A 164 -21.98 13.05 -10.95
CA PRO A 164 -23.33 13.40 -10.47
C PRO A 164 -24.40 12.31 -10.71
N ASP A 165 -24.17 11.42 -11.67
CA ASP A 165 -25.04 10.29 -11.99
C ASP A 165 -24.61 8.97 -11.28
N GLY A 166 -23.58 9.03 -10.43
CA GLY A 166 -23.00 7.89 -9.72
C GLY A 166 -22.20 6.92 -10.60
N SER A 167 -22.03 7.20 -11.89
CA SER A 167 -21.46 6.22 -12.85
C SER A 167 -19.97 5.96 -12.65
N ARG A 168 -19.26 6.83 -11.94
CA ARG A 168 -17.82 6.72 -11.64
C ARG A 168 -17.48 6.95 -10.18
N THR A 169 -18.44 6.81 -9.26
CA THR A 169 -18.12 6.98 -7.85
C THR A 169 -17.10 5.93 -7.42
N GLN A 170 -15.96 6.39 -6.90
CA GLN A 170 -14.86 5.52 -6.47
C GLN A 170 -14.27 6.00 -5.15
N TRP A 171 -14.02 5.06 -4.26
CA TRP A 171 -13.38 5.27 -2.98
C TRP A 171 -11.99 4.64 -2.97
N LEU A 172 -11.05 5.33 -2.33
CA LEU A 172 -9.74 4.83 -1.94
C LEU A 172 -9.80 4.49 -0.45
N LEU A 173 -9.70 3.20 -0.15
CA LEU A 173 -9.57 2.64 1.18
C LEU A 173 -8.09 2.60 1.54
N TYR A 174 -7.75 2.84 2.80
CA TYR A 174 -6.38 2.68 3.28
C TYR A 174 -6.34 2.11 4.69
N ALA A 175 -5.27 1.40 4.99
CA ALA A 175 -4.91 0.94 6.32
C ALA A 175 -3.39 0.84 6.43
N TRP A 176 -2.82 1.16 7.59
CA TRP A 176 -1.37 1.09 7.77
C TRP A 176 -0.99 0.58 9.15
N LYS A 177 0.22 0.03 9.24
CA LYS A 177 0.85 -0.38 10.48
C LYS A 177 2.31 0.04 10.48
N GLU A 178 2.78 0.47 11.64
CA GLU A 178 4.17 0.87 11.82
C GLU A 178 4.96 -0.16 12.61
N ARG A 179 6.22 -0.31 12.23
CA ARG A 179 7.20 -1.12 12.93
C ARG A 179 8.49 -0.34 13.12
N THR A 180 9.02 -0.39 14.33
CA THR A 180 10.38 0.07 14.60
C THR A 180 11.37 -0.96 14.06
N MET A 181 12.29 -0.51 13.20
CA MET A 181 13.33 -1.37 12.66
C MET A 181 14.49 -1.45 13.65
N PRO A 182 15.06 -2.65 13.91
CA PRO A 182 16.25 -2.76 14.74
C PRO A 182 17.39 -1.98 14.07
N PHE A 183 17.87 -0.93 14.72
CA PHE A 183 19.03 -0.19 14.26
C PHE A 183 20.21 -1.15 14.12
N THR A 184 20.66 -1.38 12.90
CA THR A 184 21.87 -2.15 12.64
C THR A 184 22.94 -1.15 12.23
N PRO A 185 23.90 -0.79 13.11
CA PRO A 185 24.93 0.18 12.77
C PRO A 185 25.64 -0.25 11.49
N THR A 186 25.85 0.70 10.59
CA THR A 186 26.63 0.47 9.38
C THR A 186 28.04 0.05 9.82
N PRO A 187 28.57 -1.10 9.37
CA PRO A 187 29.94 -1.47 9.71
C PRO A 187 30.89 -0.37 9.19
N PRO A 188 31.96 -0.06 9.93
CA PRO A 188 32.93 0.93 9.48
C PRO A 188 33.46 0.53 8.09
N PRO A 189 33.80 1.52 7.24
CA PRO A 189 34.39 1.23 5.95
C PRO A 189 35.64 0.35 6.13
N PRO A 190 35.93 -0.56 5.19
CA PRO A 190 37.14 -1.36 5.25
C PRO A 190 38.36 -0.43 5.32
N PRO A 191 39.40 -0.80 6.11
CA PRO A 191 40.61 0.00 6.17
C PRO A 191 41.19 0.19 4.75
N PRO A 192 41.79 1.35 4.46
CA PRO A 192 42.42 1.58 3.16
C PRO A 192 43.45 0.48 2.90
N MET A 193 43.36 -0.18 1.74
CA MET A 193 44.36 -1.17 1.34
C MET A 193 45.71 -0.46 1.21
N SER A 194 46.68 -0.83 2.04
CA SER A 194 48.06 -0.40 1.89
C SER A 194 48.55 -0.80 0.50
N ARG A 195 48.93 0.20 -0.31
CA ARG A 195 49.59 0.00 -1.60
C ARG A 195 51.05 -0.35 -1.41
#